data_AF-A0A7V8GKF4-F1
#
_entry.id   AF-A0A7V8GKF4-F1
#
_cell.length_a   1.000
_cell.length_b   1.000
_cell.length_c   1.000
_cell.angle_alpha   90.00
_cell.angle_beta   90.00
_cell.angle_gamma   90.00
#
_symmetry.space_group_name_H-M   'P 1'
#
loop_
_entity.id
_entity.type
_entity.pdbx_description
1 polymer ?
#
loop_
_entity_poly.entity_id
_entity_poly.type
_entity_poly.pdbx_seq_one_letter_code
_entity_poly.pdbx_strand_id
1 'polypeptide(L)'
;MRYRRAMPSTCAIAHHATLDRRLVKAVRGIKLLSLASWPAQVQADFLAGWRRGCAALPDVPYPKLDFAQARGELAAIASAADAGHPLGAYLRESAASWDRAARLLESLGTARACAESVALFGRPDDPLPGQGPTTREAARHFIQIAGELDHELLAPEEQVPVSAAALSLQLQADLDDFFGGRVIAVELDPALIAKAAAGATRIRLRGGAAFSDYDRRQLFHHEALVHSLTALNGRAQPHLPSLALASPRVTATQEGLATFAEQITGSIDIGRMKRISLRIEAVAMALEGADFLQVFGYFLDGGQDEAESFSSAQRVFRGVPVTGGSAFTKDTVYLRGLIGVHTFFRRALQRDRLRLCRWLFAGKMTLDDVVRFEPLLADGTLAPPRWLPPWVERASGLAGMLAFSLFANRIRMERIVGGPLG
;
A
#
# COMPACT_ATOMS: atom_id res chain seq x y z
N MET A 1 -41.93 -3.85 -11.63
CA MET A 1 -41.36 -2.98 -12.70
C MET A 1 -39.84 -3.16 -12.67
N ARG A 2 -39.28 -4.06 -13.50
CA ARG A 2 -37.83 -4.31 -13.54
C ARG A 2 -37.18 -3.23 -14.40
N TYR A 3 -36.37 -2.36 -13.80
CA TYR A 3 -35.51 -1.43 -14.53
C TYR A 3 -34.57 -2.25 -15.43
N ARG A 4 -34.81 -2.26 -16.74
CA ARG A 4 -33.82 -2.66 -17.73
C ARG A 4 -32.74 -1.56 -17.70
N ARG A 5 -31.67 -1.79 -16.94
CA ARG A 5 -30.46 -0.96 -17.03
C ARG A 5 -29.94 -1.12 -18.45
N ALA A 6 -29.92 -0.04 -19.23
CA ALA A 6 -29.42 -0.06 -20.60
C ALA A 6 -27.99 -0.61 -20.58
N MET A 7 -27.74 -1.66 -21.36
CA MET A 7 -26.39 -2.17 -21.58
C MET A 7 -25.54 -1.03 -22.15
N PRO A 8 -24.31 -0.81 -21.66
CA PRO A 8 -23.45 0.22 -22.23
C PRO A 8 -23.21 -0.08 -23.71
N SER A 9 -23.37 0.93 -24.57
CA SER A 9 -23.16 0.75 -26.00
C SER A 9 -21.71 0.38 -26.27
N THR A 10 -21.45 -0.57 -27.16
CA THR A 10 -20.10 -1.03 -27.54
C THR A 10 -19.18 0.14 -27.95
N CYS A 11 -19.78 1.19 -28.54
CA CYS A 11 -19.09 2.44 -28.88
C CYS A 11 -18.55 3.19 -27.65
N ALA A 12 -19.33 3.28 -26.57
CA ALA A 12 -18.89 3.94 -25.33
C ALA A 12 -17.74 3.19 -24.65
N ILE A 13 -17.75 1.85 -24.66
CA ILE A 13 -16.65 1.03 -24.11
C ILE A 13 -15.37 1.26 -24.92
N ALA A 14 -15.44 1.17 -26.25
CA ALA A 14 -14.28 1.37 -27.12
C ALA A 14 -13.67 2.78 -27.00
N HIS A 15 -14.51 3.82 -26.83
CA HIS A 15 -14.08 5.19 -26.56
C HIS A 15 -13.25 5.27 -25.28
N HIS A 16 -13.79 4.81 -24.15
CA HIS A 16 -13.09 4.86 -22.87
C HIS A 16 -11.84 3.95 -22.84
N ALA A 17 -11.86 2.79 -23.49
CA ALA A 17 -10.67 1.94 -23.64
C ALA A 17 -9.54 2.62 -24.42
N THR A 18 -9.88 3.51 -25.37
CA THR A 18 -8.90 4.32 -26.10
C THR A 18 -8.31 5.42 -25.20
N LEU A 19 -9.14 6.08 -24.40
CA LEU A 19 -8.68 7.04 -23.39
C LEU A 19 -7.79 6.40 -22.32
N ASP A 20 -8.11 5.18 -21.89
CA ASP A 20 -7.31 4.44 -20.92
C ASP A 20 -5.88 4.15 -21.43
N ARG A 21 -5.76 3.68 -22.69
CA ARG A 21 -4.45 3.46 -23.32
C ARG A 21 -3.62 4.74 -23.41
N ARG A 22 -4.26 5.88 -23.68
CA ARG A 22 -3.61 7.19 -23.66
C ARG A 22 -3.14 7.55 -22.24
N LEU A 23 -3.96 7.30 -21.22
CA LEU A 23 -3.60 7.51 -19.81
C LEU A 23 -2.35 6.69 -19.45
N VAL A 24 -2.33 5.38 -19.76
CA VAL A 24 -1.17 4.51 -19.49
C VAL A 24 0.11 5.05 -20.15
N LYS A 25 0.01 5.57 -21.37
CA LYS A 25 1.16 6.18 -22.06
C LYS A 25 1.63 7.46 -21.37
N ALA A 26 0.70 8.35 -21.01
CA ALA A 26 1.00 9.65 -20.41
C ALA A 26 1.72 9.52 -19.04
N VAL A 27 1.36 8.52 -18.24
CA VAL A 27 1.85 8.40 -16.85
C VAL A 27 3.11 7.56 -16.72
N ARG A 28 3.64 6.98 -17.81
CA ARG A 28 4.80 6.06 -17.79
C ARG A 28 6.03 6.66 -17.09
N GLY A 29 6.24 7.98 -17.23
CA GLY A 29 7.36 8.71 -16.62
C GLY A 29 7.13 9.12 -15.16
N ILE A 30 5.89 9.07 -14.66
CA ILE A 30 5.52 9.55 -13.32
C ILE A 30 5.81 8.44 -12.29
N LYS A 31 7.09 8.29 -11.93
CA LYS A 31 7.56 7.25 -10.99
C LYS A 31 7.75 7.83 -9.58
N LEU A 32 6.65 8.09 -8.88
CA LEU A 32 6.62 8.85 -7.62
C LEU A 32 7.73 8.46 -6.62
N LEU A 33 7.79 7.19 -6.21
CA LEU A 33 8.73 6.75 -5.18
C LEU A 33 10.19 6.76 -5.65
N SER A 34 10.42 6.47 -6.93
CA SER A 34 11.77 6.44 -7.51
C SER A 34 12.33 7.82 -7.76
N LEU A 35 11.49 8.81 -8.04
CA LEU A 35 11.92 10.18 -8.30
C LEU A 35 12.04 11.02 -7.02
N ALA A 36 11.38 10.60 -5.94
CA ALA A 36 11.51 11.19 -4.60
C ALA A 36 12.56 10.50 -3.71
N SER A 37 13.20 9.43 -4.17
CA SER A 37 14.18 8.66 -3.37
C SER A 37 15.45 9.46 -3.11
N TRP A 38 16.12 9.22 -1.97
CA TRP A 38 17.43 9.84 -1.71
C TRP A 38 18.57 8.92 -2.14
N PRO A 39 19.72 9.50 -2.53
CA PRO A 39 20.95 8.73 -2.73
C PRO A 39 21.38 8.00 -1.46
N ALA A 40 21.97 6.80 -1.61
CA ALA A 40 22.48 6.02 -0.49
C ALA A 40 23.56 6.77 0.32
N GLN A 41 24.30 7.66 -0.32
CA GLN A 41 25.33 8.49 0.32
C GLN A 41 24.77 9.36 1.46
N VAL A 42 23.52 9.85 1.32
CA VAL A 42 22.88 10.69 2.35
C VAL A 42 22.76 9.93 3.67
N GLN A 43 22.43 8.63 3.63
CA GLN A 43 22.39 7.78 4.81
C GLN A 43 23.78 7.57 5.41
N ALA A 44 24.77 7.26 4.57
CA ALA A 44 26.13 7.01 5.02
C ALA A 44 26.72 8.23 5.75
N ASP A 45 26.56 9.41 5.16
CA ASP A 45 27.06 10.67 5.71
C ASP A 45 26.35 11.06 7.01
N PHE A 46 25.01 10.93 7.03
CA PHE A 46 24.22 11.19 8.23
C PHE A 46 24.63 10.30 9.39
N LEU A 47 24.70 8.98 9.17
CA LEU A 47 25.04 8.02 10.22
C LEU A 47 26.49 8.20 10.70
N ALA A 48 27.41 8.55 9.81
CA ALA A 48 28.78 8.87 10.20
C ALA A 48 28.84 10.14 11.07
N GLY A 49 28.04 11.18 10.76
CA GLY A 49 27.90 12.38 11.59
C GLY A 49 27.24 12.09 12.94
N TRP A 50 26.18 11.28 12.95
CA TRP A 50 25.47 10.84 14.16
C TRP A 50 26.40 10.16 15.16
N ARG A 51 27.17 9.17 14.71
CA ARG A 51 28.13 8.44 15.55
C ARG A 51 29.26 9.30 16.11
N ARG A 52 29.53 10.46 15.49
CA ARG A 52 30.50 11.45 15.98
C ARG A 52 29.88 12.52 16.87
N GLY A 53 28.56 12.49 17.09
CA GLY A 53 27.84 13.53 17.84
C GLY A 53 27.69 14.86 17.10
N CYS A 54 27.84 14.87 15.77
CA CYS A 54 27.75 16.07 14.93
C CYS A 54 26.77 15.91 13.76
N ALA A 55 25.70 15.13 13.95
CA ALA A 55 24.65 15.00 12.94
C ALA A 55 24.01 16.37 12.64
N ALA A 56 23.82 16.64 11.35
CA ALA A 56 23.07 17.77 10.85
C ALA A 56 21.85 17.28 10.08
N LEU A 57 20.92 18.20 9.77
CA LEU A 57 19.80 17.89 8.90
C LEU A 57 20.33 17.43 7.52
N PRO A 58 19.76 16.34 6.95
CA PRO A 58 20.18 15.88 5.62
C PRO A 58 19.95 16.94 4.56
N ASP A 59 20.98 17.24 3.77
CA ASP A 59 20.85 18.05 2.56
C ASP A 59 20.62 17.13 1.35
N VAL A 60 19.48 17.30 0.69
CA VAL A 60 19.02 16.40 -0.37
C VAL A 60 18.68 17.21 -1.62
N PRO A 61 19.52 17.15 -2.67
CA PRO A 61 19.21 17.83 -3.92
C PRO A 61 18.13 17.06 -4.69
N TYR A 62 17.05 17.75 -5.05
CA TYR A 62 16.02 17.21 -5.95
C TYR A 62 16.20 17.77 -7.37
N PRO A 63 16.12 16.94 -8.41
CA PRO A 63 16.15 17.43 -9.79
C PRO A 63 14.89 18.24 -10.09
N LYS A 64 15.02 19.25 -10.95
CA LYS A 64 13.86 19.93 -11.52
C LYS A 64 13.18 19.01 -12.54
N LEU A 65 11.98 18.56 -12.21
CA LEU A 65 11.17 17.70 -13.07
C LEU A 65 10.10 18.54 -13.79
N ASP A 66 9.73 18.15 -15.00
CA ASP A 66 8.69 18.79 -15.80
C ASP A 66 7.77 17.71 -16.39
N PHE A 67 6.50 17.76 -16.02
CA PHE A 67 5.45 16.87 -16.52
C PHE A 67 4.33 17.65 -17.21
N ALA A 68 4.56 18.89 -17.66
CA ALA A 68 3.55 19.74 -18.28
C ALA A 68 2.82 19.05 -19.45
N GLN A 69 3.55 18.35 -20.33
CA GLN A 69 2.96 17.60 -21.43
C GLN A 69 2.07 16.46 -20.92
N ALA A 70 2.54 15.67 -19.96
CA ALA A 70 1.77 14.57 -19.39
C ALA A 70 0.51 15.09 -18.69
N ARG A 71 0.62 16.19 -17.93
CA ARG A 71 -0.51 16.84 -17.25
C ARG A 71 -1.53 17.41 -18.24
N GLY A 72 -1.08 18.00 -19.34
CA GLY A 72 -1.96 18.44 -20.43
C GLY A 72 -2.75 17.29 -21.05
N GLU A 73 -2.09 16.15 -21.30
CA GLU A 73 -2.75 14.95 -21.81
C GLU A 73 -3.74 14.34 -20.80
N LEU A 74 -3.40 14.33 -19.51
CA LEU A 74 -4.32 13.89 -18.44
C LEU A 74 -5.58 14.76 -18.38
N ALA A 75 -5.44 16.09 -18.51
CA ALA A 75 -6.56 17.01 -18.57
C ALA A 75 -7.44 16.75 -19.80
N ALA A 76 -6.85 16.52 -20.98
CA ALA A 76 -7.57 16.18 -22.19
C ALA A 76 -8.34 14.85 -22.07
N ILE A 77 -7.74 13.83 -21.46
CA ILE A 77 -8.38 12.54 -21.17
C ILE A 77 -9.56 12.74 -20.22
N ALA A 78 -9.38 13.49 -19.13
CA ALA A 78 -10.44 13.75 -18.17
C ALA A 78 -11.63 14.51 -18.79
N SER A 79 -11.36 15.47 -19.69
CA SER A 79 -12.40 16.21 -20.40
C SER A 79 -13.16 15.35 -21.42
N ALA A 80 -12.49 14.38 -22.05
CA ALA A 80 -13.09 13.51 -23.05
C ALA A 80 -13.84 12.30 -22.46
N ALA A 81 -13.64 12.02 -21.16
CA ALA A 81 -14.25 10.90 -20.45
C ALA A 81 -15.64 11.26 -19.93
N ASP A 82 -16.64 10.42 -20.19
CA ASP A 82 -18.01 10.61 -19.72
C ASP A 82 -18.12 10.29 -18.22
N ALA A 83 -18.46 11.29 -17.40
CA ALA A 83 -18.65 11.09 -15.96
C ALA A 83 -19.89 10.26 -15.61
N GLY A 84 -20.87 10.15 -16.51
CA GLY A 84 -22.03 9.28 -16.32
C GLY A 84 -21.69 7.80 -16.54
N HIS A 85 -20.64 7.50 -17.30
CA HIS A 85 -20.21 6.14 -17.59
C HIS A 85 -19.23 5.63 -16.52
N PRO A 86 -19.39 4.38 -16.01
CA PRO A 86 -18.48 3.80 -15.00
C PRO A 86 -16.98 3.92 -15.34
N LEU A 87 -16.62 3.60 -16.60
CA LEU A 87 -15.23 3.74 -17.09
C LEU A 87 -14.77 5.20 -17.17
N GLY A 88 -15.64 6.12 -17.59
CA GLY A 88 -15.26 7.52 -17.75
C GLY A 88 -15.08 8.23 -16.41
N ALA A 89 -15.95 7.93 -15.43
CA ALA A 89 -15.78 8.40 -14.06
C ALA A 89 -14.46 7.88 -13.44
N TYR A 90 -14.12 6.60 -13.65
CA TYR A 90 -12.82 6.04 -13.24
C TYR A 90 -11.64 6.76 -13.90
N LEU A 91 -11.70 7.03 -15.21
CA LEU A 91 -10.63 7.71 -15.94
C LEU A 91 -10.42 9.14 -15.44
N ARG A 92 -11.48 9.88 -15.13
CA ARG A 92 -11.40 11.23 -14.59
C ARG A 92 -10.71 11.26 -13.22
N GLU A 93 -11.10 10.37 -12.33
CA GLU A 93 -10.48 10.24 -11.00
C GLU A 93 -9.02 9.78 -11.10
N SER A 94 -8.73 8.83 -11.99
CA SER A 94 -7.38 8.34 -12.22
C SER A 94 -6.49 9.44 -12.80
N ALA A 95 -6.98 10.20 -13.78
CA ALA A 95 -6.25 11.33 -14.37
C ALA A 95 -5.97 12.42 -13.34
N ALA A 96 -6.95 12.76 -12.49
CA ALA A 96 -6.76 13.72 -11.40
C ALA A 96 -5.72 13.25 -10.38
N SER A 97 -5.72 11.96 -10.03
CA SER A 97 -4.71 11.38 -9.12
C SER A 97 -3.30 11.44 -9.71
N TRP A 98 -3.14 11.15 -11.00
CA TRP A 98 -1.85 11.25 -11.68
C TRP A 98 -1.38 12.70 -11.87
N ASP A 99 -2.29 13.66 -12.12
CA ASP A 99 -1.95 15.09 -12.20
C ASP A 99 -1.38 15.58 -10.85
N ARG A 100 -1.98 15.19 -9.73
CA ARG A 100 -1.44 15.49 -8.39
C ARG A 100 -0.08 14.85 -8.16
N ALA A 101 0.12 13.61 -8.60
CA ALA A 101 1.42 12.94 -8.51
C ALA A 101 2.51 13.67 -9.28
N ALA A 102 2.19 14.15 -10.49
CA ALA A 102 3.08 14.98 -11.28
C ALA A 102 3.40 16.30 -10.58
N ARG A 103 2.40 17.00 -10.04
CA ARG A 103 2.61 18.26 -9.28
C ARG A 103 3.46 18.07 -8.03
N LEU A 104 3.28 16.96 -7.32
CA LEU A 104 4.13 16.60 -6.19
C LEU A 104 5.59 16.50 -6.65
N LEU A 105 5.85 15.75 -7.73
CA LEU A 105 7.19 15.59 -8.28
C LEU A 105 7.80 16.89 -8.82
N GLU A 106 7.00 17.77 -9.42
CA GLU A 106 7.43 19.10 -9.88
C GLU A 106 7.78 20.05 -8.72
N SER A 107 7.37 19.72 -7.49
CA SER A 107 7.52 20.57 -6.30
C SER A 107 8.36 19.95 -5.18
N LEU A 108 9.13 18.89 -5.48
CA LEU A 108 10.00 18.23 -4.51
C LEU A 108 10.91 19.22 -3.77
N GLY A 109 11.07 19.00 -2.47
CA GLY A 109 11.86 19.86 -1.60
C GLY A 109 11.12 21.12 -1.12
N THR A 110 9.82 21.26 -1.41
CA THR A 110 9.02 22.43 -1.00
C THR A 110 7.79 22.04 -0.18
N ALA A 111 7.21 22.99 0.56
CA ALA A 111 5.94 22.79 1.27
C ALA A 111 4.77 22.41 0.34
N ARG A 112 4.85 22.75 -0.96
CA ARG A 112 3.84 22.34 -1.94
C ARG A 112 3.83 20.82 -2.17
N ALA A 113 4.98 20.16 -2.13
CA ALA A 113 5.04 18.69 -2.21
C ALA A 113 4.32 18.03 -1.02
N CYS A 114 4.41 18.61 0.18
CA CYS A 114 3.63 18.18 1.34
C CYS A 114 2.11 18.31 1.06
N ALA A 115 1.65 19.46 0.55
CA ALA A 115 0.24 19.67 0.24
C ALA A 115 -0.29 18.66 -0.80
N GLU A 116 0.46 18.37 -1.85
CA GLU A 116 0.07 17.35 -2.84
C GLU A 116 0.13 15.93 -2.25
N SER A 117 1.11 15.64 -1.37
CA SER A 117 1.17 14.37 -0.64
C SER A 117 -0.06 14.17 0.24
N VAL A 118 -0.45 15.19 1.01
CA VAL A 118 -1.67 15.18 1.83
C VAL A 118 -2.91 14.98 0.97
N ALA A 119 -3.00 15.65 -0.18
CA ALA A 119 -4.13 15.48 -1.09
C ALA A 119 -4.21 14.06 -1.70
N LEU A 120 -3.07 13.38 -1.89
CA LEU A 120 -3.01 12.03 -2.44
C LEU A 120 -3.24 10.94 -1.39
N PHE A 121 -2.68 11.13 -0.20
CA PHE A 121 -2.57 10.07 0.80
C PHE A 121 -3.35 10.35 2.07
N GLY A 122 -3.80 11.58 2.31
CA GLY A 122 -4.48 12.00 3.54
C GLY A 122 -3.51 12.43 4.64
N ARG A 123 -4.07 12.73 5.81
CA ARG A 123 -3.37 13.05 7.05
C ARG A 123 -3.52 11.91 8.09
N PRO A 124 -2.63 11.85 9.09
CA PRO A 124 -2.81 10.96 10.25
C PRO A 124 -4.08 11.28 11.06
N ASP A 125 -4.45 12.56 11.13
CA ASP A 125 -5.57 13.04 11.92
C ASP A 125 -6.94 12.91 11.21
N ASP A 126 -6.94 12.37 9.98
CA ASP A 126 -8.19 12.08 9.29
C ASP A 126 -8.96 10.98 10.04
N PRO A 127 -10.28 11.16 10.25
CA PRO A 127 -11.10 10.18 10.96
C PRO A 127 -11.23 8.89 10.15
N LEU A 128 -11.20 7.76 10.85
CA LEU A 128 -11.52 6.46 10.25
C LEU A 128 -13.03 6.33 9.99
N PRO A 129 -13.45 5.42 9.08
CA PRO A 129 -14.86 5.29 8.69
C PRO A 129 -15.83 5.15 9.88
N GLY A 130 -16.97 5.85 9.80
CA GLY A 130 -18.05 5.74 10.80
C GLY A 130 -17.92 6.68 11.99
N GLN A 131 -17.25 7.83 11.84
CA GLN A 131 -16.88 8.72 12.95
C GLN A 131 -16.02 8.00 14.00
N GLY A 132 -15.18 7.08 13.53
CA GLY A 132 -14.26 6.34 14.38
C GLY A 132 -13.06 7.20 14.80
N PRO A 133 -12.13 6.62 15.57
CA PRO A 133 -10.89 7.30 15.92
C PRO A 133 -10.12 7.73 14.66
N THR A 134 -9.23 8.69 14.81
CA THR A 134 -8.28 9.07 13.77
C THR A 134 -7.28 7.94 13.50
N THR A 135 -6.60 8.01 12.35
CA THR A 135 -5.55 7.04 12.03
C THR A 135 -4.40 7.12 13.05
N ARG A 136 -4.13 8.31 13.58
CA ARG A 136 -3.16 8.55 14.64
C ARG A 136 -3.54 7.92 15.98
N GLU A 137 -4.79 8.08 16.42
CA GLU A 137 -5.30 7.45 17.64
C GLU A 137 -5.20 5.93 17.58
N ALA A 138 -5.57 5.34 16.43
CA ALA A 138 -5.44 3.90 16.23
C ALA A 138 -3.96 3.46 16.22
N ALA A 139 -3.04 4.25 15.65
CA ALA A 139 -1.61 3.97 15.70
C ALA A 139 -1.06 3.99 17.13
N ARG A 140 -1.41 5.00 17.93
CA ARG A 140 -1.01 5.10 19.35
C ARG A 140 -1.47 3.91 20.17
N HIS A 141 -2.70 3.44 19.93
CA HIS A 141 -3.23 2.24 20.57
C HIS A 141 -2.36 1.00 20.30
N PHE A 142 -1.96 0.77 19.05
CA PHE A 142 -1.07 -0.35 18.72
C PHE A 142 0.36 -0.20 19.26
N ILE A 143 0.88 1.03 19.34
CA ILE A 143 2.18 1.29 19.98
C ILE A 143 2.11 0.91 21.46
N GLN A 144 1.04 1.31 22.15
CA GLN A 144 0.84 0.98 23.56
C GLN A 144 0.74 -0.54 23.78
N ILE A 145 -0.14 -1.22 23.03
CA ILE A 145 -0.27 -2.69 23.13
C ILE A 145 1.07 -3.38 22.92
N ALA A 146 1.84 -2.94 21.92
CA ALA A 146 3.15 -3.54 21.66
C ALA A 146 4.15 -3.31 22.80
N GLY A 147 4.10 -2.15 23.47
CA GLY A 147 4.93 -1.87 24.65
C GLY A 147 4.54 -2.69 25.88
N GLU A 148 3.24 -2.98 26.07
CA GLU A 148 2.76 -3.84 27.16
C GLU A 148 3.14 -5.31 26.94
N LEU A 149 3.07 -5.76 25.69
CA LEU A 149 3.38 -7.12 25.25
C LEU A 149 4.88 -7.40 25.11
N ASP A 150 5.73 -6.37 25.06
CA ASP A 150 7.19 -6.49 24.95
C ASP A 150 7.79 -7.38 26.07
N HIS A 151 7.14 -7.47 27.23
CA HIS A 151 7.62 -8.30 28.35
C HIS A 151 7.32 -9.80 28.22
N GLU A 152 6.29 -10.21 27.47
CA GLU A 152 5.86 -11.62 27.37
C GLU A 152 6.13 -12.24 25.99
N LEU A 153 6.19 -11.45 24.92
CA LEU A 153 6.29 -11.93 23.53
C LEU A 153 7.67 -11.73 22.88
N LEU A 154 8.60 -10.99 23.51
CA LEU A 154 9.96 -10.78 22.99
C LEU A 154 10.95 -11.90 23.34
N ALA A 155 10.50 -13.15 23.44
CA ALA A 155 11.40 -14.23 23.06
C ALA A 155 11.36 -14.24 21.53
N PRO A 156 12.39 -13.75 20.80
CA PRO A 156 12.45 -14.06 19.39
C PRO A 156 12.38 -15.58 19.32
N GLU A 157 11.37 -16.14 18.66
CA GLU A 157 11.52 -17.49 18.16
C GLU A 157 12.90 -17.51 17.49
N GLU A 158 13.81 -18.38 17.95
CA GLU A 158 15.14 -18.54 17.37
C GLU A 158 14.97 -18.98 15.91
N GLN A 159 14.63 -18.04 15.03
CA GLN A 159 14.41 -18.28 13.63
C GLN A 159 15.79 -18.35 13.01
N VAL A 160 16.16 -19.56 12.59
CA VAL A 160 17.41 -19.80 11.89
C VAL A 160 17.41 -18.94 10.62
N PRO A 161 18.37 -18.01 10.47
CA PRO A 161 18.39 -17.13 9.30
C PRO A 161 18.59 -17.94 8.01
N VAL A 162 17.73 -17.66 7.04
CA VAL A 162 17.74 -18.27 5.70
C VAL A 162 18.60 -17.39 4.78
N SER A 163 19.51 -18.01 4.02
CA SER A 163 20.30 -17.28 3.03
C SER A 163 19.43 -16.77 1.88
N ALA A 164 19.84 -15.68 1.23
CA ALA A 164 19.17 -15.17 0.03
C ALA A 164 18.96 -16.26 -1.05
N ALA A 165 19.96 -17.14 -1.24
CA ALA A 165 19.88 -18.22 -2.22
C ALA A 165 18.84 -19.28 -1.85
N ALA A 166 18.81 -19.71 -0.57
CA ALA A 166 17.83 -20.67 -0.09
C ALA A 166 16.40 -20.09 -0.17
N LEU A 167 16.21 -18.84 0.27
CA LEU A 167 14.93 -18.16 0.16
C LEU A 167 14.49 -18.01 -1.30
N SER A 168 15.41 -17.69 -2.22
CA SER A 168 15.11 -17.57 -3.64
C SER A 168 14.52 -18.87 -4.20
N LEU A 169 15.09 -20.02 -3.86
CA LEU A 169 14.62 -21.32 -4.31
C LEU A 169 13.24 -21.67 -3.72
N GLN A 170 13.07 -21.46 -2.41
CA GLN A 170 11.81 -21.71 -1.71
C GLN A 170 10.68 -20.83 -2.27
N LEU A 171 10.92 -19.52 -2.37
CA LEU A 171 9.93 -18.57 -2.87
C LEU A 171 9.62 -18.81 -4.35
N GLN A 172 10.61 -19.16 -5.17
CA GLN A 172 10.36 -19.52 -6.57
C GLN A 172 9.46 -20.76 -6.68
N ALA A 173 9.68 -21.78 -5.84
CA ALA A 173 8.85 -22.98 -5.82
C ALA A 173 7.41 -22.66 -5.40
N ASP A 174 7.22 -21.88 -4.33
CA ASP A 174 5.89 -21.46 -3.87
C ASP A 174 5.12 -20.69 -4.96
N LEU A 175 5.81 -19.83 -5.71
CA LEU A 175 5.22 -19.05 -6.79
C LEU A 175 4.91 -19.92 -8.01
N ASP A 176 5.83 -20.80 -8.42
CA ASP A 176 5.64 -21.69 -9.56
C ASP A 176 4.45 -22.63 -9.32
N ASP A 177 4.29 -23.15 -8.09
CA ASP A 177 3.14 -23.95 -7.66
C ASP A 177 1.82 -23.15 -7.73
N PHE A 178 1.78 -21.97 -7.09
CA PHE A 178 0.58 -21.13 -7.06
C PHE A 178 0.13 -20.68 -8.46
N PHE A 179 1.06 -20.27 -9.31
CA PHE A 179 0.74 -19.76 -10.65
C PHE A 179 0.60 -20.87 -11.72
N GLY A 180 0.95 -22.12 -11.38
CA GLY A 180 1.00 -23.24 -12.32
C GLY A 180 2.12 -23.11 -13.36
N GLY A 181 3.19 -22.39 -13.03
CA GLY A 181 4.32 -22.10 -13.91
C GLY A 181 5.05 -20.80 -13.55
N ARG A 182 6.16 -20.53 -14.24
CA ARG A 182 7.04 -19.39 -13.95
C ARG A 182 6.49 -18.05 -14.46
N VAL A 183 5.54 -17.49 -13.72
CA VAL A 183 4.91 -16.18 -14.00
C VAL A 183 5.66 -15.03 -13.32
N ILE A 184 6.19 -15.26 -12.11
CA ILE A 184 7.00 -14.32 -11.35
C ILE A 184 8.37 -14.95 -11.11
N ALA A 185 9.43 -14.28 -11.54
CA ALA A 185 10.80 -14.74 -11.34
C ALA A 185 11.38 -14.22 -10.02
N VAL A 186 12.08 -15.08 -9.27
CA VAL A 186 12.86 -14.69 -8.10
C VAL A 186 14.33 -14.64 -8.48
N GLU A 187 14.96 -13.48 -8.31
CA GLU A 187 16.32 -13.19 -8.78
C GLU A 187 17.18 -12.69 -7.61
N LEU A 188 18.47 -13.09 -7.59
CA LEU A 188 19.45 -12.52 -6.67
C LEU A 188 20.07 -11.27 -7.29
N ASP A 189 20.12 -10.19 -6.53
CA ASP A 189 20.70 -8.91 -6.94
C ASP A 189 21.66 -8.40 -5.85
N PRO A 190 22.98 -8.63 -5.98
CA PRO A 190 23.96 -8.16 -5.00
C PRO A 190 24.03 -6.63 -4.87
N ALA A 191 23.58 -5.88 -5.89
CA ALA A 191 23.61 -4.42 -5.90
C ALA A 191 22.33 -3.79 -5.33
N LEU A 192 21.35 -4.61 -4.91
CA LEU A 192 20.11 -4.11 -4.34
C LEU A 192 20.37 -3.42 -2.99
N ILE A 193 19.91 -2.18 -2.83
CA ILE A 193 20.07 -1.44 -1.57
C ILE A 193 19.17 -2.04 -0.48
N ALA A 194 17.88 -2.22 -0.81
CA ALA A 194 16.92 -2.85 0.08
C ALA A 194 17.18 -4.35 0.23
N LYS A 195 16.67 -4.95 1.31
CA LYS A 195 16.76 -6.41 1.53
C LYS A 195 16.09 -7.21 0.41
N ALA A 196 14.94 -6.74 -0.07
CA ALA A 196 14.22 -7.28 -1.21
C ALA A 196 13.44 -6.17 -1.93
N ALA A 197 13.10 -6.42 -3.20
CA ALA A 197 12.26 -5.54 -4.00
C ALA A 197 11.34 -6.34 -4.91
N ALA A 198 10.03 -6.13 -4.81
CA ALA A 198 9.05 -6.79 -5.64
C ALA A 198 8.52 -5.87 -6.75
N GLY A 199 8.27 -6.46 -7.92
CA GLY A 199 7.55 -5.87 -9.03
C GLY A 199 6.62 -6.91 -9.66
N ALA A 200 5.81 -6.48 -10.61
CA ALA A 200 4.70 -7.30 -11.14
C ALA A 200 5.09 -8.69 -11.66
N THR A 201 6.32 -8.87 -12.15
CA THR A 201 6.80 -10.15 -12.73
C THR A 201 8.12 -10.61 -12.14
N ARG A 202 8.67 -9.90 -11.15
CA ARG A 202 9.98 -10.22 -10.58
C ARG A 202 10.06 -9.83 -9.10
N ILE A 203 10.68 -10.67 -8.29
CA ILE A 203 11.08 -10.38 -6.92
C ILE A 203 12.60 -10.51 -6.85
N ARG A 204 13.28 -9.42 -6.47
CA ARG A 204 14.73 -9.41 -6.30
C ARG A 204 15.09 -9.49 -4.83
N LEU A 205 16.01 -10.37 -4.48
CA LEU A 205 16.56 -10.53 -3.14
C LEU A 205 18.02 -10.06 -3.12
N ARG A 206 18.40 -9.29 -2.10
CA ARG A 206 19.78 -8.81 -1.98
C ARG A 206 20.73 -9.98 -1.73
N GLY A 207 21.73 -10.12 -2.60
CA GLY A 207 22.80 -11.10 -2.41
C GLY A 207 23.52 -10.89 -1.07
N GLY A 208 23.74 -11.96 -0.31
CA GLY A 208 24.41 -11.91 0.99
C GLY A 208 23.55 -11.43 2.17
N ALA A 209 22.28 -11.07 1.96
CA ALA A 209 21.36 -10.80 3.07
C ALA A 209 20.86 -12.10 3.72
N ALA A 210 20.58 -12.03 5.02
CA ALA A 210 19.92 -13.07 5.80
C ALA A 210 18.43 -12.75 5.96
N PHE A 211 17.57 -13.74 5.78
CA PHE A 211 16.12 -13.62 5.80
C PHE A 211 15.48 -14.49 6.87
N SER A 212 14.32 -14.09 7.38
CA SER A 212 13.50 -14.87 8.30
C SER A 212 12.36 -15.58 7.58
N ASP A 213 11.67 -16.50 8.27
CA ASP A 213 10.42 -17.08 7.76
C ASP A 213 9.36 -15.99 7.54
N TYR A 214 9.37 -14.98 8.42
CA TYR A 214 8.54 -13.79 8.30
C TYR A 214 8.76 -13.07 6.96
N ASP A 215 10.01 -12.87 6.53
CA ASP A 215 10.31 -12.25 5.24
C ASP A 215 9.74 -13.06 4.07
N ARG A 216 9.87 -14.39 4.09
CA ARG A 216 9.32 -15.28 3.06
C ARG A 216 7.80 -15.11 2.97
N ARG A 217 7.11 -15.21 4.10
CA ARG A 217 5.65 -15.11 4.18
C ARG A 217 5.16 -13.74 3.74
N GLN A 218 5.86 -12.67 4.12
CA GLN A 218 5.56 -11.32 3.64
C GLN A 218 5.76 -11.22 2.12
N LEU A 219 6.90 -11.65 1.58
CA LEU A 219 7.16 -11.60 0.13
C LEU A 219 6.13 -12.41 -0.66
N PHE A 220 5.67 -13.54 -0.13
CA PHE A 220 4.65 -14.35 -0.77
C PHE A 220 3.25 -13.71 -0.66
N HIS A 221 2.74 -13.51 0.56
CA HIS A 221 1.35 -13.08 0.76
C HIS A 221 1.10 -11.59 0.49
N HIS A 222 2.04 -10.71 0.87
CA HIS A 222 1.92 -9.27 0.66
C HIS A 222 2.35 -8.90 -0.77
N GLU A 223 3.58 -9.21 -1.14
CA GLU A 223 4.14 -8.70 -2.40
C GLU A 223 3.65 -9.49 -3.62
N ALA A 224 3.70 -10.82 -3.60
CA ALA A 224 3.31 -11.61 -4.75
C ALA A 224 1.79 -11.71 -4.88
N LEU A 225 1.09 -12.17 -3.85
CA LEU A 225 -0.33 -12.49 -3.93
C LEU A 225 -1.27 -11.28 -3.83
N VAL A 226 -0.77 -10.09 -3.49
CA VAL A 226 -1.54 -8.84 -3.60
C VAL A 226 -0.96 -7.94 -4.69
N HIS A 227 0.25 -7.41 -4.51
CA HIS A 227 0.74 -6.38 -5.42
C HIS A 227 1.02 -6.89 -6.83
N SER A 228 1.70 -8.03 -6.95
CA SER A 228 2.06 -8.60 -8.25
C SER A 228 0.85 -9.25 -8.92
N LEU A 229 0.09 -10.05 -8.19
CA LEU A 229 -1.12 -10.72 -8.67
C LEU A 229 -2.15 -9.74 -9.21
N THR A 230 -2.44 -8.64 -8.50
CA THR A 230 -3.39 -7.63 -9.00
C THR A 230 -2.83 -6.88 -10.21
N ALA A 231 -1.52 -6.65 -10.30
CA ALA A 231 -0.91 -6.08 -11.50
C ALA A 231 -1.06 -7.02 -12.70
N LEU A 232 -0.85 -8.33 -12.50
CA LEU A 232 -0.98 -9.36 -13.54
C LEU A 232 -2.43 -9.51 -14.00
N ASN A 233 -3.40 -9.57 -13.09
CA ASN A 233 -4.82 -9.56 -13.43
C ASN A 233 -5.21 -8.28 -14.17
N GLY A 234 -4.70 -7.11 -13.73
CA GLY A 234 -4.92 -5.83 -14.41
C GLY A 234 -4.36 -5.80 -15.83
N ARG A 235 -3.21 -6.43 -16.08
CA ARG A 235 -2.64 -6.58 -17.44
C ARG A 235 -3.48 -7.46 -18.35
N ALA A 236 -4.22 -8.42 -17.77
CA ALA A 236 -5.10 -9.31 -18.51
C ALA A 236 -6.46 -8.68 -18.85
N GLN A 237 -6.74 -7.46 -18.40
CA GLN A 237 -8.00 -6.77 -18.69
C GLN A 237 -8.10 -6.37 -20.17
N PRO A 238 -9.24 -6.61 -20.85
CA PRO A 238 -9.38 -6.36 -22.29
C PRO A 238 -9.45 -4.86 -22.63
N HIS A 239 -9.97 -4.04 -21.73
CA HIS A 239 -10.32 -2.64 -22.02
C HIS A 239 -9.67 -1.61 -21.11
N LEU A 240 -9.13 -2.02 -19.95
CA LEU A 240 -8.53 -1.13 -18.95
C LEU A 240 -7.12 -1.59 -18.52
N PRO A 241 -6.11 -1.51 -19.40
CA PRO A 241 -4.73 -1.81 -19.02
C PRO A 241 -4.21 -0.93 -17.86
N SER A 242 -4.81 0.23 -17.58
CA SER A 242 -4.44 1.06 -16.42
C SER A 242 -4.66 0.36 -15.08
N LEU A 243 -5.51 -0.67 -15.01
CA LEU A 243 -5.69 -1.51 -13.82
C LEU A 243 -4.43 -2.30 -13.46
N ALA A 244 -3.40 -2.34 -14.32
CA ALA A 244 -2.09 -2.87 -13.95
C ALA A 244 -1.22 -1.88 -13.15
N LEU A 245 -1.57 -0.59 -13.13
CA LEU A 245 -0.70 0.48 -12.64
C LEU A 245 -0.92 0.75 -11.15
N ALA A 246 0.20 0.92 -10.43
CA ALA A 246 0.19 1.38 -9.05
C ALA A 246 0.01 2.91 -9.00
N SER A 247 -1.23 3.37 -9.20
CA SER A 247 -1.57 4.79 -9.07
C SER A 247 -1.67 5.22 -7.59
N PRO A 248 -1.45 6.50 -7.26
CA PRO A 248 -1.58 6.96 -5.89
C PRO A 248 -2.97 6.68 -5.29
N ARG A 249 -4.07 6.85 -6.05
CA ARG A 249 -5.44 6.62 -5.56
C ARG A 249 -5.71 5.19 -5.09
N VAL A 250 -5.05 4.19 -5.66
CA VAL A 250 -5.26 2.78 -5.26
C VAL A 250 -4.42 2.37 -4.06
N THR A 251 -3.45 3.20 -3.63
CA THR A 251 -2.48 2.87 -2.58
C THR A 251 -3.17 2.39 -1.31
N ALA A 252 -4.17 3.12 -0.80
CA ALA A 252 -4.87 2.72 0.43
C ALA A 252 -5.54 1.34 0.30
N THR A 253 -6.15 1.03 -0.85
CA THR A 253 -6.78 -0.28 -1.07
C THR A 253 -5.74 -1.38 -1.21
N GLN A 254 -4.64 -1.13 -1.93
CA GLN A 254 -3.59 -2.13 -2.16
C GLN A 254 -2.81 -2.44 -0.88
N GLU A 255 -2.34 -1.43 -0.16
CA GLU A 255 -1.66 -1.62 1.13
C GLU A 255 -2.61 -2.22 2.19
N GLY A 256 -3.89 -1.84 2.14
CA GLY A 256 -4.93 -2.41 2.98
C GLY A 256 -5.17 -3.90 2.71
N LEU A 257 -5.26 -4.30 1.44
CA LEU A 257 -5.40 -5.71 1.05
C LEU A 257 -4.17 -6.51 1.45
N ALA A 258 -2.98 -5.94 1.28
CA ALA A 258 -1.73 -6.60 1.59
C ALA A 258 -1.54 -6.77 3.11
N THR A 259 -1.86 -5.76 3.91
CA THR A 259 -1.84 -5.86 5.37
C THR A 259 -2.93 -6.82 5.89
N PHE A 260 -4.13 -6.81 5.27
CA PHE A 260 -5.19 -7.77 5.59
C PHE A 260 -4.78 -9.21 5.23
N ALA A 261 -4.07 -9.40 4.10
CA ALA A 261 -3.56 -10.71 3.68
C ALA A 261 -2.57 -11.27 4.71
N GLU A 262 -1.71 -10.43 5.28
CA GLU A 262 -0.83 -10.87 6.37
C GLU A 262 -1.62 -11.23 7.63
N GLN A 263 -2.61 -10.42 8.02
CA GLN A 263 -3.45 -10.71 9.19
C GLN A 263 -4.17 -12.06 9.05
N ILE A 264 -4.83 -12.31 7.91
CA ILE A 264 -5.61 -13.55 7.72
C ILE A 264 -4.74 -14.79 7.54
N THR A 265 -3.49 -14.62 7.13
CA THR A 265 -2.52 -15.72 6.99
C THR A 265 -1.64 -15.90 8.22
N GLY A 266 -1.87 -15.13 9.29
CA GLY A 266 -1.04 -15.15 10.50
C GLY A 266 0.42 -14.74 10.24
N SER A 267 0.65 -13.95 9.20
CA SER A 267 1.96 -13.49 8.74
C SER A 267 2.23 -12.03 9.17
N ILE A 268 1.54 -11.53 10.19
CA ILE A 268 1.80 -10.23 10.83
C ILE A 268 2.05 -10.45 12.31
N ASP A 269 3.13 -9.85 12.83
CA ASP A 269 3.45 -9.86 14.25
C ASP A 269 3.18 -8.49 14.89
N ILE A 270 3.22 -8.44 16.23
CA ILE A 270 3.00 -7.20 16.98
C ILE A 270 4.09 -6.16 16.68
N GLY A 271 5.33 -6.62 16.45
CA GLY A 271 6.46 -5.76 16.07
C GLY A 271 6.22 -5.03 14.75
N ARG A 272 5.64 -5.68 13.75
CA ARG A 272 5.28 -5.05 12.49
C ARG A 272 4.14 -4.06 12.65
N MET A 273 3.15 -4.38 13.48
CA MET A 273 2.09 -3.43 13.80
C MET A 273 2.67 -2.18 14.48
N LYS A 274 3.58 -2.34 15.45
CA LYS A 274 4.35 -1.25 16.09
C LYS A 274 5.09 -0.42 15.03
N ARG A 275 5.88 -1.05 14.15
CA ARG A 275 6.62 -0.34 13.08
C ARG A 275 5.72 0.47 12.15
N ILE A 276 4.57 -0.06 11.74
CA ILE A 276 3.60 0.69 10.92
C ILE A 276 3.07 1.89 11.69
N SER A 277 2.69 1.69 12.96
CA SER A 277 2.11 2.73 13.81
C SER A 277 3.10 3.84 14.17
N LEU A 278 4.36 3.51 14.47
CA LEU A 278 5.43 4.49 14.69
C LEU A 278 5.56 5.43 13.48
N ARG A 279 5.47 4.90 12.25
CA ARG A 279 5.54 5.74 11.04
C ARG A 279 4.36 6.69 10.89
N ILE A 280 3.17 6.30 11.34
CA ILE A 280 1.98 7.17 11.31
C ILE A 280 2.14 8.32 12.31
N GLU A 281 2.60 8.03 13.52
CA GLU A 281 2.87 9.06 14.53
C GLU A 281 4.01 9.99 14.08
N ALA A 282 5.09 9.46 13.52
CA ALA A 282 6.20 10.25 12.99
C ALA A 282 5.77 11.22 11.87
N VAL A 283 4.83 10.81 10.99
CA VAL A 283 4.23 11.73 10.00
C VAL A 283 3.48 12.85 10.71
N ALA A 284 2.73 12.56 11.77
CA ALA A 284 2.03 13.58 12.54
C ALA A 284 3.01 14.55 13.20
N MET A 285 4.04 14.04 13.87
CA MET A 285 5.11 14.84 14.47
C MET A 285 5.76 15.77 13.45
N ALA A 286 6.11 15.28 12.26
CA ALA A 286 6.73 16.09 11.22
C ALA A 286 5.79 17.20 10.71
N LEU A 287 4.48 16.91 10.56
CA LEU A 287 3.48 17.92 10.20
C LEU A 287 3.27 18.96 11.32
N GLU A 288 3.52 18.60 12.57
CA GLU A 288 3.42 19.46 13.76
C GLU A 288 4.68 20.28 14.03
N GLY A 289 5.75 20.10 13.23
CA GLY A 289 6.96 20.90 13.31
C GLY A 289 8.21 20.14 13.70
N ALA A 290 8.13 18.84 13.98
CA ALA A 290 9.33 18.04 14.26
C ALA A 290 10.23 17.95 13.02
N ASP A 291 11.51 18.19 13.19
CA ASP A 291 12.50 18.06 12.12
C ASP A 291 12.99 16.61 11.93
N PHE A 292 13.88 16.39 10.97
CA PHE A 292 14.44 15.07 10.68
C PHE A 292 15.17 14.45 11.87
N LEU A 293 15.91 15.23 12.66
CA LEU A 293 16.68 14.71 13.80
C LEU A 293 15.73 14.23 14.91
N GLN A 294 14.68 14.99 15.18
CA GLN A 294 13.68 14.63 16.18
C GLN A 294 12.90 13.38 15.78
N VAL A 295 12.51 13.26 14.50
CA VAL A 295 11.83 12.06 13.99
C VAL A 295 12.77 10.85 13.95
N PHE A 296 14.04 11.04 13.62
CA PHE A 296 15.05 9.99 13.70
C PHE A 296 15.23 9.48 15.14
N GLY A 297 15.38 10.40 16.11
CA GLY A 297 15.46 10.06 17.54
C GLY A 297 14.22 9.31 18.03
N TYR A 298 13.03 9.72 17.59
CA TYR A 298 11.79 9.02 17.91
C TYR A 298 11.78 7.54 17.46
N PHE A 299 12.34 7.21 16.30
CA PHE A 299 12.44 5.82 15.86
C PHE A 299 13.46 5.01 16.67
N LEU A 300 14.58 5.63 17.06
CA LEU A 300 15.57 5.02 17.96
C LEU A 300 14.95 4.69 19.32
N ASP A 301 14.24 5.66 19.91
CA ASP A 301 13.52 5.48 21.18
C ASP A 301 12.42 4.41 21.06
N GLY A 302 11.87 4.23 19.84
CA GLY A 302 10.92 3.18 19.49
C GLY A 302 11.52 1.77 19.34
N GLY A 303 12.85 1.63 19.50
CA GLY A 303 13.58 0.36 19.46
C GLY A 303 14.12 -0.05 18.08
N GLN A 304 14.11 0.85 17.09
CA GLN A 304 14.76 0.61 15.80
C GLN A 304 16.28 0.84 15.89
N ASP A 305 17.06 0.13 15.08
CA ASP A 305 18.48 0.44 14.94
C ASP A 305 18.71 1.75 14.17
N GLU A 306 19.96 2.24 14.11
CA GLU A 306 20.28 3.52 13.45
C GLU A 306 19.94 3.51 11.95
N ALA A 307 20.17 2.40 11.24
CA ALA A 307 19.94 2.32 9.81
C ALA A 307 18.44 2.24 9.47
N GLU A 308 17.69 1.50 10.28
CA GLU A 308 16.24 1.41 10.20
C GLU A 308 15.59 2.76 10.57
N SER A 309 16.04 3.40 11.65
CA SER A 309 15.55 4.70 12.09
C SER A 309 15.76 5.78 11.03
N PHE A 310 16.93 5.81 10.39
CA PHE A 310 17.19 6.71 9.27
C PHE A 310 16.24 6.43 8.11
N SER A 311 16.09 5.15 7.73
CA SER A 311 15.21 4.74 6.64
C SER A 311 13.75 5.11 6.91
N SER A 312 13.30 4.97 8.16
CA SER A 312 11.96 5.36 8.61
C SER A 312 11.76 6.87 8.57
N ALA A 313 12.71 7.66 9.08
CA ALA A 313 12.68 9.12 9.01
C ALA A 313 12.74 9.63 7.55
N GLN A 314 13.57 9.03 6.70
CA GLN A 314 13.64 9.32 5.28
C GLN A 314 12.28 9.12 4.60
N ARG A 315 11.51 8.09 4.94
CA ARG A 315 10.18 7.88 4.37
C ARG A 315 9.20 9.00 4.72
N VAL A 316 9.35 9.61 5.90
CA VAL A 316 8.56 10.74 6.37
C VAL A 316 8.94 12.02 5.63
N PHE A 317 10.23 12.24 5.34
CA PHE A 317 10.71 13.50 4.76
C PHE A 317 11.04 13.46 3.26
N ARG A 318 10.96 12.31 2.60
CA ARG A 318 11.30 12.22 1.18
C ARG A 318 10.44 13.16 0.32
N GLY A 319 11.09 13.92 -0.54
CA GLY A 319 10.43 14.90 -1.41
C GLY A 319 9.91 16.16 -0.71
N VAL A 320 10.13 16.35 0.59
CA VAL A 320 9.68 17.53 1.34
C VAL A 320 10.82 18.13 2.20
N PRO A 321 10.68 19.36 2.72
CA PRO A 321 11.67 19.95 3.62
C PRO A 321 11.87 19.11 4.89
N VAL A 322 13.14 18.93 5.30
CA VAL A 322 13.56 18.17 6.49
C VAL A 322 13.53 18.98 7.80
N THR A 323 13.21 20.27 7.72
CA THR A 323 13.24 21.24 8.83
C THR A 323 11.98 21.24 9.69
N GLY A 324 11.06 20.29 9.46
CA GLY A 324 9.75 20.23 10.12
C GLY A 324 8.66 21.07 9.45
N GLY A 325 7.41 20.80 9.83
CA GLY A 325 6.20 21.41 9.27
C GLY A 325 5.76 20.82 7.93
N SER A 326 6.36 19.72 7.49
CA SER A 326 6.08 19.06 6.22
C SER A 326 6.35 17.57 6.30
N ALA A 327 5.54 16.76 5.61
CA ALA A 327 5.72 15.31 5.57
C ALA A 327 5.24 14.71 4.24
N PHE A 328 5.88 13.63 3.82
CA PHE A 328 5.41 12.71 2.81
C PHE A 328 4.47 11.68 3.43
N THR A 329 3.18 11.97 3.37
CA THR A 329 2.13 11.31 4.14
C THR A 329 1.69 9.93 3.63
N LYS A 330 2.40 9.29 2.68
CA LYS A 330 2.02 7.97 2.15
C LYS A 330 1.79 6.94 3.24
N ASP A 331 2.62 6.91 4.28
CA ASP A 331 2.55 5.86 5.31
C ASP A 331 1.29 5.97 6.20
N THR A 332 0.51 7.05 6.08
CA THR A 332 -0.83 7.14 6.72
C THR A 332 -1.85 6.17 6.12
N VAL A 333 -1.63 5.68 4.90
CA VAL A 333 -2.63 4.86 4.18
C VAL A 333 -2.70 3.41 4.64
N TYR A 334 -1.69 2.88 5.35
CA TYR A 334 -1.66 1.45 5.70
C TYR A 334 -2.80 1.08 6.66
N LEU A 335 -2.89 1.77 7.80
CA LEU A 335 -3.91 1.46 8.81
C LEU A 335 -5.31 1.84 8.34
N ARG A 336 -5.46 3.01 7.69
CA ARG A 336 -6.71 3.41 7.03
C ARG A 336 -7.13 2.40 5.96
N GLY A 337 -6.18 1.94 5.16
CA GLY A 337 -6.39 0.92 4.13
C GLY A 337 -6.85 -0.41 4.71
N LEU A 338 -6.16 -0.91 5.74
CA LEU A 338 -6.51 -2.13 6.46
C LEU A 338 -7.94 -2.07 6.99
N ILE A 339 -8.29 -0.99 7.69
CA ILE A 339 -9.62 -0.78 8.26
C ILE A 339 -10.67 -0.65 7.15
N GLY A 340 -10.36 0.05 6.06
CA GLY A 340 -11.24 0.20 4.90
C GLY A 340 -11.55 -1.14 4.25
N VAL A 341 -10.53 -1.93 3.93
CA VAL A 341 -10.68 -3.28 3.33
C VAL A 341 -11.43 -4.21 4.27
N HIS A 342 -11.03 -4.28 5.54
CA HIS A 342 -11.67 -5.13 6.53
C HIS A 342 -13.16 -4.76 6.71
N THR A 343 -13.49 -3.46 6.72
CA THR A 343 -14.88 -2.97 6.79
C THR A 343 -15.67 -3.29 5.53
N PHE A 344 -15.06 -3.12 4.34
CA PHE A 344 -15.67 -3.47 3.07
C PHE A 344 -16.02 -4.95 3.01
N PHE A 345 -15.10 -5.83 3.43
CA PHE A 345 -15.28 -7.28 3.41
C PHE A 345 -16.41 -7.71 4.34
N ARG A 346 -16.47 -7.15 5.56
CA ARG A 346 -17.59 -7.36 6.49
C ARG A 346 -18.93 -6.91 5.92
N ARG A 347 -18.98 -5.72 5.31
CA ARG A 347 -20.22 -5.20 4.69
C ARG A 347 -20.64 -6.02 3.48
N ALA A 348 -19.69 -6.50 2.68
CA ALA A 348 -19.94 -7.38 1.56
C ALA A 348 -20.54 -8.72 2.04
N LEU A 349 -20.04 -9.28 3.15
CA LEU A 349 -20.65 -10.48 3.76
C LEU A 349 -22.09 -10.20 4.23
N GLN A 350 -22.31 -9.14 5.00
CA GLN A 350 -23.64 -8.80 5.53
C GLN A 350 -24.70 -8.55 4.45
N ARG A 351 -24.29 -8.13 3.26
CA ARG A 351 -25.18 -7.81 2.14
C ARG A 351 -25.24 -8.90 1.07
N ASP A 352 -24.64 -10.07 1.31
CA ASP A 352 -24.54 -11.17 0.35
C ASP A 352 -23.87 -10.76 -0.98
N ARG A 353 -22.77 -10.00 -0.86
CA ARG A 353 -21.99 -9.46 -1.98
C ARG A 353 -20.51 -9.83 -1.90
N LEU A 354 -20.17 -10.98 -1.33
CA LEU A 354 -18.79 -11.49 -1.23
C LEU A 354 -18.06 -11.58 -2.58
N ARG A 355 -18.80 -11.69 -3.69
CA ARG A 355 -18.23 -11.63 -5.04
C ARG A 355 -17.40 -10.37 -5.29
N LEU A 356 -17.75 -9.24 -4.67
CA LEU A 356 -16.98 -8.00 -4.79
C LEU A 356 -15.58 -8.13 -4.19
N CYS A 357 -15.44 -8.88 -3.09
CA CYS A 357 -14.14 -9.14 -2.48
C CYS A 357 -13.22 -9.89 -3.44
N ARG A 358 -13.77 -10.81 -4.24
CA ARG A 358 -13.02 -11.51 -5.28
C ARG A 358 -12.67 -10.56 -6.42
N TRP A 359 -13.64 -9.79 -6.91
CA TRP A 359 -13.43 -8.85 -8.02
C TRP A 359 -12.48 -7.69 -7.72
N LEU A 360 -12.23 -7.35 -6.45
CA LEU A 360 -11.16 -6.43 -6.06
C LEU A 360 -9.78 -6.86 -6.56
N PHE A 361 -9.59 -8.16 -6.83
CA PHE A 361 -8.35 -8.69 -7.36
C PHE A 361 -8.28 -8.67 -8.89
N ALA A 362 -9.34 -8.27 -9.60
CA ALA A 362 -9.36 -8.19 -11.07
C ALA A 362 -8.33 -7.19 -11.62
N GLY A 363 -7.82 -6.30 -10.78
CA GLY A 363 -6.81 -5.31 -11.08
C GLY A 363 -6.55 -4.41 -9.89
N LYS A 364 -5.66 -3.44 -10.04
CA LYS A 364 -5.43 -2.39 -9.05
C LYS A 364 -6.51 -1.34 -9.15
N MET A 365 -7.40 -1.32 -8.16
CA MET A 365 -8.55 -0.41 -8.10
C MET A 365 -8.86 -0.01 -6.67
N THR A 366 -9.72 0.97 -6.49
CA THR A 366 -10.24 1.37 -5.17
C THR A 366 -11.43 0.50 -4.75
N LEU A 367 -11.82 0.60 -3.48
CA LEU A 367 -13.07 -0.03 -2.99
C LEU A 367 -14.33 0.53 -3.68
N ASP A 368 -14.32 1.79 -4.11
CA ASP A 368 -15.44 2.38 -4.83
C ASP A 368 -15.47 1.94 -6.30
N ASP A 369 -14.30 1.73 -6.91
CA ASP A 369 -14.19 1.24 -8.28
C ASP A 369 -14.81 -0.15 -8.43
N VAL A 370 -14.55 -1.10 -7.51
CA VAL A 370 -15.11 -2.44 -7.63
C VAL A 370 -16.65 -2.43 -7.55
N VAL A 371 -17.22 -1.52 -6.75
CA VAL A 371 -18.67 -1.33 -6.67
C VAL A 371 -19.20 -0.72 -7.97
N ARG A 372 -18.48 0.26 -8.51
CA ARG A 372 -18.80 0.94 -9.78
C ARG A 372 -18.71 -0.01 -10.98
N PHE A 373 -17.74 -0.92 -10.97
CA PHE A 373 -17.44 -1.87 -12.03
C PHE A 373 -18.26 -3.15 -11.95
N GLU A 374 -19.02 -3.40 -10.88
CA GLU A 374 -19.86 -4.59 -10.76
C GLU A 374 -20.69 -4.89 -12.02
N PRO A 375 -21.39 -3.92 -12.66
CA PRO A 375 -22.15 -4.21 -13.88
C PRO A 375 -21.26 -4.68 -15.04
N LEU A 376 -20.07 -4.07 -15.18
CA LEU A 376 -19.12 -4.37 -16.25
C LEU A 376 -18.42 -5.72 -16.05
N LEU A 377 -18.20 -6.12 -14.79
CA LEU A 377 -17.69 -7.44 -14.44
C LEU A 377 -18.78 -8.52 -14.63
N ALA A 378 -20.04 -8.17 -14.36
CA ALA A 378 -21.16 -9.09 -14.51
C ALA A 378 -21.55 -9.35 -15.98
N ASP A 379 -21.41 -8.35 -16.86
CA ASP A 379 -21.69 -8.48 -18.30
C ASP A 379 -20.48 -8.92 -19.15
N GLY A 380 -19.30 -9.05 -18.53
CA GLY A 380 -18.07 -9.52 -19.18
C GLY A 380 -17.27 -8.42 -19.90
N THR A 381 -17.69 -7.15 -19.84
CA THR A 381 -16.91 -6.00 -20.33
C THR A 381 -15.55 -5.93 -19.64
N LEU A 382 -15.51 -6.19 -18.33
CA LEU A 382 -14.27 -6.39 -17.57
C LEU A 382 -14.13 -7.87 -17.22
N ALA A 383 -12.90 -8.37 -17.30
CA ALA A 383 -12.63 -9.76 -17.00
C ALA A 383 -12.60 -9.98 -15.48
N PRO A 384 -13.12 -11.11 -14.96
CA PRO A 384 -12.90 -11.51 -13.57
C PRO A 384 -11.40 -11.75 -13.33
N PRO A 385 -10.93 -11.75 -12.05
CA PRO A 385 -9.55 -12.08 -11.73
C PRO A 385 -9.21 -13.48 -12.21
N ARG A 386 -8.06 -13.63 -12.89
CA ARG A 386 -7.54 -14.93 -13.31
C ARG A 386 -6.93 -15.69 -12.13
N TRP A 387 -6.16 -14.98 -11.31
CA TRP A 387 -5.55 -15.52 -10.09
C TRP A 387 -6.19 -14.88 -8.86
N LEU A 388 -6.35 -15.65 -7.79
CA LEU A 388 -6.87 -15.21 -6.50
C LEU A 388 -6.04 -15.80 -5.36
N PRO A 389 -5.77 -15.05 -4.28
CA PRO A 389 -5.19 -15.65 -3.08
C PRO A 389 -6.07 -16.77 -2.53
N PRO A 390 -5.52 -17.86 -1.96
CA PRO A 390 -6.30 -19.00 -1.49
C PRO A 390 -7.37 -18.63 -0.45
N TRP A 391 -7.08 -17.65 0.41
CA TRP A 391 -7.99 -17.16 1.44
C TRP A 391 -9.16 -16.33 0.87
N VAL A 392 -9.05 -15.80 -0.35
CA VAL A 392 -10.15 -15.11 -1.06
C VAL A 392 -10.98 -16.09 -1.89
N GLU A 393 -10.31 -17.07 -2.49
CA GLU A 393 -10.95 -18.09 -3.31
C GLU A 393 -11.89 -18.97 -2.49
N ARG A 394 -11.46 -19.37 -1.28
CA ARG A 394 -12.25 -20.15 -0.33
C ARG A 394 -13.23 -19.26 0.44
N ALA A 395 -14.34 -18.91 -0.20
CA ALA A 395 -15.36 -18.01 0.34
C ALA A 395 -15.88 -18.42 1.74
N SER A 396 -15.95 -19.71 2.05
CA SER A 396 -16.39 -20.23 3.36
C SER A 396 -15.45 -19.87 4.50
N GLY A 397 -14.13 -20.00 4.30
CA GLY A 397 -13.13 -19.66 5.30
C GLY A 397 -13.10 -18.16 5.60
N LEU A 398 -13.15 -17.34 4.56
CA LEU A 398 -13.25 -15.89 4.69
C LEU A 398 -14.55 -15.48 5.41
N ALA A 399 -15.68 -16.07 5.02
CA ALA A 399 -16.98 -15.79 5.64
C ALA A 399 -16.99 -16.15 7.14
N GLY A 400 -16.41 -17.30 7.52
CA GLY A 400 -16.31 -17.73 8.92
C GLY A 400 -15.52 -16.74 9.78
N MET A 401 -14.34 -16.32 9.31
CA MET A 401 -13.50 -15.35 10.03
C MET A 401 -14.20 -13.97 10.15
N LEU A 402 -14.79 -13.49 9.05
CA LEU A 402 -15.50 -12.21 9.05
C LEU A 402 -16.76 -12.25 9.93
N ALA A 403 -17.48 -13.38 9.96
CA ALA A 403 -18.64 -13.58 10.83
C ALA A 403 -18.23 -13.56 12.31
N PHE A 404 -17.13 -14.24 12.66
CA PHE A 404 -16.58 -14.18 14.01
C PHE A 404 -16.15 -12.76 14.40
N SER A 405 -15.44 -12.04 13.51
CA SER A 405 -15.07 -10.64 13.76
C SER A 405 -16.29 -9.73 13.99
N LEU A 406 -17.37 -9.92 13.22
CA LEU A 406 -18.64 -9.19 13.41
C LEU A 406 -19.29 -9.49 14.77
N PHE A 407 -19.20 -10.73 15.23
CA PHE A 407 -19.71 -11.14 16.53
C PHE A 407 -18.83 -10.61 17.68
N ALA A 408 -17.51 -10.77 17.58
CA ALA A 408 -16.54 -10.33 18.58
C ALA A 408 -16.65 -8.83 18.88
N ASN A 409 -16.91 -7.98 17.87
CA ASN A 409 -17.13 -6.55 18.07
C ASN A 409 -18.39 -6.21 18.91
N ARG A 410 -19.33 -7.15 19.09
CA ARG A 410 -20.48 -6.98 19.98
C ARG A 410 -20.16 -7.32 21.43
N ILE A 411 -19.08 -8.06 21.65
CA ILE A 411 -18.59 -8.43 22.97
C ILE A 411 -17.85 -7.23 23.53
N ARG A 412 -18.34 -6.69 24.66
CA ARG A 412 -17.65 -5.63 25.38
C ARG A 412 -16.73 -6.28 26.40
N MET A 413 -15.44 -6.41 26.07
CA MET A 413 -14.44 -7.06 26.92
C MET A 413 -14.40 -6.48 28.34
N GLU A 414 -14.55 -5.16 28.48
CA GLU A 414 -14.63 -4.44 29.76
C GLU A 414 -15.80 -4.89 30.66
N ARG A 415 -16.80 -5.57 30.11
CA ARG A 415 -17.97 -6.09 30.85
C ARG A 415 -17.87 -7.57 31.16
N ILE A 416 -16.82 -8.24 30.72
CA ILE A 416 -16.54 -9.63 31.07
C ILE A 416 -15.86 -9.60 32.44
N VAL A 417 -16.61 -9.93 33.49
CA VAL A 417 -16.09 -10.07 34.86
C VAL A 417 -15.96 -11.57 35.14
N GLY A 418 -14.74 -12.03 35.41
CA GLY A 418 -14.41 -13.43 35.68
C GLY A 418 -14.04 -14.24 34.44
N GLY A 419 -12.89 -14.93 34.51
CA GLY A 419 -12.41 -15.86 33.50
C GLY A 419 -11.26 -16.73 34.04
N PRO A 420 -10.80 -17.74 33.30
CA PRO A 420 -9.67 -18.57 33.75
C PRO A 420 -8.34 -17.79 33.88
N LEU A 421 -8.30 -16.54 33.40
CA LEU A 421 -7.18 -15.61 33.48
C LEU A 421 -7.49 -14.39 34.39
N GLY A 422 -8.60 -14.40 35.14
CA GLY A 422 -9.05 -13.29 35.99
C GLY A 422 -10.07 -13.69 37.03
#